data_AF-A0A841QI66-F1
#
_entry.id   AF-A0A841QI66-F1
#
_cell.length_a   1.000
_cell.length_b   1.000
_cell.length_c   1.000
_cell.angle_alpha   90.00
_cell.angle_beta   90.00
_cell.angle_gamma   90.00
#
_symmetry.space_group_name_H-M   'P 1'
#
loop_
_entity.id
_entity.type
_entity.pdbx_description
1 polymer ?
#
loop_
_entity_poly.entity_id
_entity_poly.type
_entity_poly.pdbx_seq_one_letter_code
_entity_poly.pdbx_strand_id
1 'polypeptide(L)'
;MDPTTLLASLLSYVLPMLPAKWAADVASLGIVLAGTCAIAARHWPRPKDGSKWLWLYSLVNAIGQNAGHAANADDAAAKASPPKT
;
A
#
# COMPACT_ATOMS: atom_id res chain seq x y z
N MET A 1 -3.54 25.48 -2.64
CA MET A 1 -4.61 24.55 -3.00
C MET A 1 -4.64 23.46 -1.95
N ASP A 2 -5.80 23.15 -1.37
CA ASP A 2 -5.88 22.05 -0.40
C ASP A 2 -5.72 20.70 -1.11
N PRO A 3 -5.19 19.67 -0.42
CA PRO A 3 -4.92 18.36 -1.02
C PRO A 3 -6.18 17.69 -1.58
N THR A 4 -7.34 17.96 -0.98
CA THR A 4 -8.64 17.44 -1.42
C THR A 4 -9.02 17.97 -2.80
N THR A 5 -8.82 19.27 -3.03
CA THR A 5 -9.07 19.90 -4.33
C THR A 5 -8.13 19.37 -5.42
N LEU A 6 -6.87 19.10 -5.08
CA LEU A 6 -5.93 18.44 -5.99
C LEU A 6 -6.38 17.01 -6.34
N LEU A 7 -6.78 16.24 -5.33
CA LEU A 7 -7.27 14.87 -5.53
C LEU A 7 -8.54 14.85 -6.39
N ALA A 8 -9.51 15.72 -6.11
CA ALA A 8 -10.77 15.82 -6.85
C ALA A 8 -10.54 16.23 -8.31
N SER A 9 -9.64 17.19 -8.55
CA SER A 9 -9.27 17.63 -9.90
C SER A 9 -8.60 16.49 -10.69
N LEU A 10 -7.68 15.77 -10.05
CA LEU A 10 -6.97 14.65 -10.68
C LEU A 10 -7.91 13.48 -10.98
N LEU A 11 -8.81 13.14 -10.05
CA LEU A 11 -9.82 12.11 -10.25
C LEU A 11 -10.78 12.46 -11.40
N SER A 12 -11.24 13.72 -11.46
CA SER A 12 -12.11 14.22 -12.53
C SER A 12 -11.41 14.23 -13.89
N TYR A 13 -10.10 14.46 -13.92
CA TYR A 13 -9.29 14.39 -15.14
C TYR A 13 -9.09 12.96 -15.64
N VAL A 14 -8.91 12.00 -14.74
CA VAL A 14 -8.59 10.60 -15.08
C VAL A 14 -9.83 9.74 -15.33
N LEU A 15 -10.95 9.99 -14.62
CA LEU A 15 -12.19 9.21 -14.76
C LEU A 15 -12.65 8.99 -16.21
N PRO A 16 -12.66 10.03 -17.08
CA PRO A 16 -13.10 9.88 -18.47
C PRO A 16 -12.17 9.01 -19.32
N MET A 17 -10.91 8.84 -18.91
CA MET A 17 -9.92 8.00 -19.59
C MET A 17 -10.12 6.52 -19.28
N LEU A 18 -10.88 6.19 -18.24
CA LEU A 18 -11.15 4.83 -17.84
C LEU A 18 -12.40 4.34 -18.60
N PRO A 19 -12.30 3.29 -19.44
CA PRO A 19 -13.48 2.77 -20.12
C PRO A 19 -14.48 2.27 -19.07
N ALA A 20 -15.69 2.84 -19.05
CA ALA A 20 -16.68 2.58 -18.00
C ALA A 20 -16.95 1.08 -17.79
N LYS A 21 -16.84 0.27 -18.86
CA LYS A 21 -16.97 -1.19 -18.80
C LYS A 21 -15.97 -1.89 -17.87
N TRP A 22 -14.78 -1.32 -17.68
CA TRP A 22 -13.71 -1.91 -16.88
C TRP A 22 -13.53 -1.21 -15.52
N ALA A 23 -14.25 -0.12 -15.26
CA ALA A 23 -14.06 0.67 -14.06
C ALA A 23 -14.37 -0.13 -12.80
N ALA A 24 -15.49 -0.86 -12.81
CA ALA A 24 -15.85 -1.76 -11.74
C ALA A 24 -14.81 -2.88 -11.59
N ASP A 25 -14.40 -3.52 -12.68
CA ASP A 25 -13.44 -4.63 -12.64
C ASP A 25 -12.08 -4.22 -12.09
N VAL A 26 -11.55 -3.06 -12.51
CA VAL A 26 -10.27 -2.53 -12.03
C VAL A 26 -10.34 -2.18 -10.54
N ALA A 27 -11.43 -1.55 -10.11
CA ALA A 27 -11.64 -1.22 -8.70
C ALA A 27 -11.76 -2.48 -7.84
N SER A 28 -12.57 -3.45 -8.27
CA SER A 28 -12.73 -4.75 -7.61
C SER A 28 -11.41 -5.51 -7.52
N LEU A 29 -10.63 -5.56 -8.61
CA LEU A 29 -9.32 -6.21 -8.61
C LEU A 29 -8.36 -5.51 -7.65
N GLY A 30 -8.36 -4.17 -7.62
CA GLY A 30 -7.55 -3.40 -6.67
C GLY A 30 -7.88 -3.75 -5.22
N ILE A 31 -9.16 -3.86 -4.87
CA ILE A 31 -9.62 -4.25 -3.53
C ILE A 31 -9.16 -5.68 -3.19
N VAL A 32 -9.33 -6.62 -4.12
CA VAL A 32 -8.91 -8.02 -3.92
C VAL A 32 -7.39 -8.10 -3.72
N LEU A 33 -6.61 -7.41 -4.55
CA LEU A 33 -5.15 -7.37 -4.43
C LEU A 33 -4.70 -6.75 -3.11
N ALA A 34 -5.27 -5.61 -2.73
CA ALA A 34 -4.96 -4.95 -1.46
C ALA A 34 -5.29 -5.85 -0.26
N GLY A 35 -6.48 -6.45 -0.23
CA GLY A 35 -6.89 -7.37 0.83
C GLY A 35 -6.01 -8.62 0.92
N THR A 36 -5.65 -9.21 -0.23
CA THR A 36 -4.75 -10.37 -0.28
C THR A 36 -3.36 -10.00 0.23
N CYS A 37 -2.84 -8.83 -0.16
CA CYS A 37 -1.56 -8.31 0.34
C CYS A 37 -1.61 -8.05 1.84
N ALA A 38 -2.70 -7.49 2.37
CA ALA A 38 -2.87 -7.23 3.80
C ALA A 38 -2.83 -8.54 4.62
N ILE A 39 -3.53 -9.58 4.16
CA ILE A 39 -3.55 -10.90 4.82
C ILE A 39 -2.19 -11.58 4.72
N ALA A 40 -1.57 -11.56 3.54
CA ALA A 40 -0.25 -12.16 3.32
C ALA A 40 0.80 -11.47 4.19
N ALA A 41 0.84 -10.14 4.17
CA ALA A 41 1.75 -9.37 5.00
C ALA A 41 1.54 -9.67 6.48
N ARG A 42 0.30 -9.75 6.98
CA ARG A 42 0.04 -10.04 8.40
C ARG A 42 0.74 -11.30 8.93
N HIS A 43 0.90 -12.33 8.09
CA HIS A 43 1.52 -13.59 8.48
C HIS A 43 2.98 -13.72 8.01
N TRP A 44 3.51 -12.74 7.30
CA TRP A 44 4.88 -12.77 6.77
C TRP A 44 5.85 -12.13 7.77
N PRO A 45 6.79 -12.89 8.37
CA PRO A 45 7.83 -12.30 9.21
C PRO A 45 8.79 -11.43 8.39
N ARG A 46 9.25 -10.32 8.97
CA ARG A 46 10.17 -9.41 8.29
C ARG A 46 11.47 -10.15 7.90
N PRO A 47 11.90 -10.11 6.63
CA PRO A 47 13.18 -10.66 6.20
C PRO A 47 14.38 -9.94 6.86
N LYS A 48 15.52 -10.64 7.00
CA LYS A 48 16.77 -10.05 7.49
C LYS A 48 17.19 -8.84 6.65
N ASP A 49 17.85 -7.87 7.29
CA ASP A 49 18.39 -6.70 6.60
C ASP A 49 19.38 -7.15 5.50
N GLY A 50 19.27 -6.56 4.31
CA GLY A 50 20.02 -6.97 3.11
C GLY A 50 19.43 -8.15 2.32
N SER A 51 18.32 -8.75 2.77
CA SER A 51 17.64 -9.80 2.03
C SER A 51 17.03 -9.28 0.72
N LYS A 52 17.19 -10.06 -0.36
CA LYS A 52 16.52 -9.82 -1.65
C LYS A 52 14.99 -9.85 -1.56
N TRP A 53 14.42 -10.33 -0.45
CA TRP A 53 12.98 -10.37 -0.21
C TRP A 53 12.44 -9.13 0.52
N LEU A 54 13.33 -8.27 1.03
CA LEU A 54 12.93 -7.12 1.83
C LEU A 54 12.15 -6.08 1.00
N TRP A 55 12.55 -5.84 -0.26
CA TRP A 55 11.81 -4.94 -1.14
C TRP A 55 10.38 -5.44 -1.43
N LEU A 56 10.22 -6.75 -1.66
CA LEU A 56 8.92 -7.35 -1.91
C LEU A 56 8.05 -7.29 -0.65
N TYR A 57 8.65 -7.59 0.50
CA TYR A 57 7.99 -7.47 1.80
C TYR A 57 7.48 -6.05 2.06
N SER A 58 8.28 -5.02 1.76
CA SER A 58 7.88 -3.62 1.86
C SER A 58 6.77 -3.26 0.87
N LEU A 59 6.84 -3.75 -0.37
CA LEU A 59 5.82 -3.50 -1.39
C LEU A 59 4.47 -4.11 -0.99
N VAL A 60 4.44 -5.36 -0.53
CA VAL A 60 3.21 -6.04 -0.10
C VAL A 60 2.60 -5.33 1.12
N ASN A 61 3.42 -4.90 2.09
CA ASN A 61 2.93 -4.11 3.22
C ASN A 61 2.37 -2.75 2.81
N ALA A 62 2.97 -2.08 1.81
CA ALA A 62 2.48 -0.82 1.28
C ALA A 62 1.14 -0.98 0.55
N ILE A 63 1.02 -1.99 -0.32
CA ILE A 63 -0.21 -2.29 -1.06
C ILE A 63 -1.33 -2.73 -0.11
N GLY A 64 -1.00 -3.55 0.89
CA GLY A 64 -1.94 -3.98 1.92
C GLY A 64 -2.26 -2.90 2.96
N GLN A 65 -1.64 -1.72 2.88
CA GLN A 65 -1.79 -0.62 3.85
C GLN A 65 -1.56 -1.06 5.31
N ASN A 66 -0.66 -2.02 5.52
CA ASN A 66 -0.42 -2.61 6.84
C ASN A 66 0.52 -1.78 7.73
N ALA A 67 1.13 -0.71 7.21
CA ALA A 67 2.05 0.15 7.95
C ALA A 67 1.40 0.71 9.22
N GLY A 68 1.94 0.38 10.39
CA GLY A 68 1.40 0.84 11.68
C GLY A 68 0.12 0.12 12.17
N HIS A 69 -0.38 -0.85 11.41
CA HIS A 69 -1.60 -1.61 11.74
C HIS A 69 -1.33 -3.09 12.04
N ALA A 70 -0.29 -3.66 11.43
CA ALA A 70 0.12 -5.03 11.66
C ALA A 70 1.38 -5.07 12.52
N ALA A 71 1.44 -6.00 13.49
CA ALA A 71 2.57 -6.16 14.40
C ALA A 71 3.91 -6.35 13.66
N ASN A 72 3.91 -6.95 12.48
CA ASN A 72 5.11 -7.10 11.67
C ASN A 72 5.52 -5.81 10.91
N ALA A 73 4.56 -4.92 10.65
CA ALA A 73 4.80 -3.64 10.00
C ALA A 73 5.31 -2.60 11.00
N ASP A 74 4.96 -2.73 12.27
CA ASP A 74 5.52 -1.92 13.37
C ASP A 74 7.04 -2.11 13.48
N ASP A 75 7.55 -3.34 13.30
CA ASP A 75 9.00 -3.61 13.24
C ASP A 75 9.67 -2.91 12.05
N ALA A 76 8.96 -2.72 10.94
CA ALA A 76 9.47 -2.00 9.77
C ALA A 76 9.50 -0.48 10.01
N ALA A 77 8.42 0.09 10.56
CA ALA A 77 8.31 1.51 10.89
C ALA A 77 9.29 1.93 12.00
N ALA A 78 9.52 1.07 12.99
CA ALA A 78 10.47 1.30 14.08
C ALA A 78 11.93 1.44 13.60
N LYS A 79 12.31 0.80 12.49
CA LYS A 79 13.66 0.96 11.89
C LYS A 79 13.76 2.10 10.87
N ALA A 80 12.64 2.57 10.31
CA ALA A 80 12.63 3.70 9.36
C ALA A 80 12.71 5.06 10.05
N SER A 81 12.40 5.11 11.35
CA SER A 81 12.52 6.32 12.16
C SER A 81 13.97 6.49 12.62
N PRO A 82 14.62 7.67 12.40
CA PRO A 82 15.93 7.93 12.97
C PRO A 82 15.83 7.95 14.51
N PRO A 83 16.92 7.59 15.23
CA PRO A 83 16.92 7.62 16.69
C PRO A 83 16.58 9.04 17.16
N LYS A 84 15.55 9.16 18.00
CA LYS A 84 15.27 10.41 18.71
C LYS A 84 16.42 10.66 19.68
N THR A 85 17.31 11.59 19.32
CA THR A 85 18.28 12.22 20.23
C THR A 85 17.57 13.07 21.26
#